data_AF-A0A7W4CWW0-F1
#
_entry.id   AF-A0A7W4CWW0-F1
#
_cell.length_a   1.000
_cell.length_b   1.000
_cell.length_c   1.000
_cell.angle_alpha   90.00
_cell.angle_beta   90.00
_cell.angle_gamma   90.00
#
_symmetry.space_group_name_H-M   'P 1'
#
loop_
_entity.id
_entity.type
_entity.pdbx_description
1 polymer ?
#
loop_
_entity_poly.entity_id
_entity_poly.type
_entity_poly.pdbx_seq_one_letter_code
_entity_poly.pdbx_strand_id
1 'polypeptide(L)'
;MPVEMGMWRIDGDTPRRLGASTLPSEATLEEFLERDPSLLGEPLLVIGRQVRTPYGKYIDLLAMDAEGNLNVLELKRDKTPRDVVAQALDYGSWVSTLTRDEVLGIANAHLDQPFEAAFEEIFGETPPDELNADLRLTVVATELDSSSERIVSYLRAFGVPINAVFFSFLEDEGRRYLARSWLATIDDSGATIGASKRRSGKRAEWNQRDWFISFGDEVGGRSWIDGLKYGFVSAGGDPWYSRTLRTVPVGARVNVHIPKRGYVAVGITLGEARRFDDAHVEVEGQWVALAKQPLAGNYHHATATGPEGDDIAEWVIPVRWADAVPASEAFWEKGMFANQNSACKLRQEFTLDRLSSHFRLKDHDDVDE
;
A
#
# COMPACT_ATOMS: atom_id res chain seq x y z
N MET A 1 14.92 31.78 6.54
CA MET A 1 15.34 32.21 5.19
C MET A 1 14.82 31.15 4.24
N PRO A 2 14.02 31.48 3.22
CA PRO A 2 13.59 30.48 2.25
C PRO A 2 14.83 29.89 1.58
N VAL A 3 14.89 28.58 1.46
CA VAL A 3 15.95 27.87 0.75
C VAL A 3 15.67 28.06 -0.74
N GLU A 4 16.48 28.88 -1.42
CA GLU A 4 16.31 29.10 -2.87
C GLU A 4 17.01 27.96 -3.63
N MET A 5 16.24 27.17 -4.38
CA MET A 5 16.79 26.11 -5.23
C MET A 5 17.41 26.73 -6.48
N GLY A 6 18.69 26.46 -6.71
CA GLY A 6 19.37 26.75 -7.98
C GLY A 6 19.51 25.49 -8.82
N MET A 7 19.23 25.57 -10.12
CA MET A 7 19.49 24.48 -11.07
C MET A 7 20.39 24.99 -12.18
N TRP A 8 21.38 24.19 -12.57
CA TRP A 8 22.34 24.52 -13.63
C TRP A 8 22.34 23.42 -14.70
N ARG A 9 22.30 23.81 -15.97
CA ARG A 9 22.68 22.93 -17.09
C ARG A 9 24.20 22.99 -17.25
N ILE A 10 24.85 21.84 -17.39
CA ILE A 10 26.28 21.76 -17.65
C ILE A 10 26.47 21.47 -19.14
N ASP A 11 26.98 22.45 -19.87
CA ASP A 11 27.35 22.31 -21.29
C ASP A 11 28.90 22.28 -21.38
N GLY A 12 29.48 21.09 -21.51
CA GLY A 12 30.93 20.89 -21.40
C GLY A 12 31.42 21.22 -19.98
N ASP A 13 32.36 22.17 -19.84
CA ASP A 13 32.91 22.60 -18.54
C ASP A 13 32.24 23.88 -18.00
N THR A 14 31.16 24.37 -18.63
CA THR A 14 30.52 25.64 -18.23
C THR A 14 29.14 25.40 -17.64
N PRO A 15 28.93 25.62 -16.33
CA PRO A 15 27.61 25.59 -15.73
C PRO A 15 26.81 26.86 -16.09
N ARG A 16 25.58 26.68 -16.57
CA ARG A 16 24.63 27.75 -16.87
C ARG A 16 23.41 27.63 -15.96
N ARG A 17 23.16 28.66 -15.15
CA ARG A 17 21.98 28.67 -14.26
C ARG A 17 20.71 28.74 -15.12
N LEU A 18 19.77 27.85 -14.85
CA LEU A 18 18.47 27.86 -15.50
C LEU A 18 17.65 29.06 -15.00
N GLY A 19 16.93 29.70 -15.92
CA GLY A 19 16.07 30.84 -15.60
C GLY A 19 14.77 30.36 -14.96
N ALA A 20 14.36 30.99 -13.85
CA ALA A 20 13.01 30.84 -13.34
C ALA A 20 12.01 31.34 -14.40
N SER A 21 11.00 30.54 -14.66
CA SER A 21 9.91 30.82 -15.59
C SER A 21 8.59 30.76 -14.82
N THR A 22 7.63 31.58 -15.22
CA THR A 22 6.29 31.55 -14.63
C THR A 22 5.51 30.38 -15.20
N LEU A 23 4.90 29.60 -14.31
CA LEU A 23 3.95 28.56 -14.67
C LEU A 23 2.84 29.14 -15.57
N PRO A 24 2.46 28.46 -16.67
CA PRO A 24 1.42 28.98 -17.55
C PRO A 24 0.07 29.19 -16.83
N SER A 25 -0.30 28.30 -15.90
CA SER A 25 -1.42 28.45 -14.95
C SER A 25 -1.45 27.29 -13.94
N GLU A 26 -1.97 27.47 -12.74
CA GLU A 26 -2.13 26.35 -11.77
C GLU A 26 -3.04 25.23 -12.29
N ALA A 27 -3.95 25.51 -13.22
CA ALA A 27 -4.71 24.48 -13.93
C ALA A 27 -3.79 23.52 -14.70
N THR A 28 -2.68 24.02 -15.25
CA THR A 28 -1.64 23.18 -15.88
C THR A 28 -0.94 22.29 -14.85
N LEU A 29 -0.73 22.78 -13.62
CA LEU A 29 -0.13 21.97 -12.56
C LEU A 29 -1.11 20.89 -12.08
N GLU A 30 -2.40 21.22 -11.98
CA GLU A 30 -3.47 20.25 -11.70
C GLU A 30 -3.48 19.12 -12.75
N GLU A 31 -3.43 19.47 -14.04
CA GLU A 31 -3.38 18.49 -15.14
C GLU A 31 -2.13 17.61 -15.09
N PHE A 32 -0.97 18.18 -14.73
CA PHE A 32 0.25 17.39 -14.58
C PHE A 32 0.17 16.42 -13.42
N LEU A 33 -0.39 16.84 -12.28
CA LEU A 33 -0.57 15.99 -11.10
C LEU A 33 -1.67 14.94 -11.30
N GLU A 34 -2.74 15.27 -12.03
CA GLU A 34 -3.77 14.30 -12.42
C GLU A 34 -3.17 13.19 -13.29
N ARG A 35 -2.32 13.55 -14.26
CA ARG A 35 -1.69 12.60 -15.18
C ARG A 35 -0.56 11.80 -14.55
N ASP A 36 0.25 12.43 -13.72
CA ASP A 36 1.41 11.83 -13.07
C ASP A 36 1.55 12.36 -11.63
N PRO A 37 0.82 11.79 -10.67
CA PRO A 37 0.90 12.22 -9.28
C PRO A 37 2.22 11.81 -8.62
N SER A 38 3.04 10.94 -9.25
CA SER A 38 4.39 10.61 -8.78
C SER A 38 5.32 11.84 -8.75
N LEU A 39 4.94 12.92 -9.44
CA LEU A 39 5.54 14.23 -9.31
C LEU A 39 5.58 14.73 -7.86
N LEU A 40 4.71 14.24 -6.96
CA LEU A 40 4.76 14.53 -5.52
C LEU A 40 5.88 13.76 -4.80
N GLY A 41 6.33 12.62 -5.32
CA GLY A 41 7.49 11.88 -4.80
C GLY A 41 7.16 10.53 -4.19
N GLU A 42 5.88 10.16 -4.21
CA GLU A 42 5.40 8.83 -3.88
C GLU A 42 4.36 8.39 -4.93
N PRO A 43 4.22 7.09 -5.22
CA PRO A 43 3.16 6.59 -6.06
C PRO A 43 1.80 6.93 -5.44
N LEU A 44 0.88 7.44 -6.25
CA LEU A 44 -0.49 7.77 -5.85
C LEU A 44 -1.43 7.42 -7.00
N LEU A 45 -2.67 7.06 -6.66
CA LEU A 45 -3.77 6.91 -7.60
C LEU A 45 -4.71 8.10 -7.43
N VAL A 46 -4.87 8.92 -8.47
CA VAL A 46 -5.87 9.99 -8.45
C VAL A 46 -7.26 9.36 -8.64
N ILE A 47 -8.12 9.51 -7.64
CA ILE A 47 -9.46 8.92 -7.61
C ILE A 47 -10.57 9.94 -7.84
N GLY A 48 -10.23 11.23 -7.91
CA GLY A 48 -11.21 12.26 -8.19
C GLY A 48 -10.55 13.61 -8.49
N ARG A 49 -11.20 14.35 -9.39
CA ARG A 49 -10.84 15.72 -9.75
C ARG A 49 -12.03 16.64 -9.56
N GLN A 50 -11.80 17.83 -9.02
CA GLN A 50 -12.84 18.81 -8.70
C GLN A 50 -14.00 18.14 -7.93
N VAL A 51 -13.65 17.43 -6.85
CA VAL A 51 -14.60 16.63 -6.08
C VAL A 51 -15.48 17.56 -5.26
N ARG A 52 -16.78 17.58 -5.57
CA ARG A 52 -17.75 18.45 -4.90
C ARG A 52 -17.96 18.01 -3.45
N THR A 53 -17.76 18.95 -2.52
CA THR A 53 -18.03 18.74 -1.10
C THR A 53 -19.49 19.07 -0.74
N PRO A 54 -20.05 18.52 0.35
CA PRO A 54 -21.37 18.87 0.86
C PRO A 54 -21.54 20.37 1.18
N TYR A 55 -20.43 21.07 1.44
CA TYR A 55 -20.39 22.49 1.78
C TYR A 55 -20.31 23.41 0.54
N GLY A 56 -20.42 22.85 -0.68
CA GLY A 56 -20.53 23.60 -1.92
C GLY A 56 -19.19 24.07 -2.52
N LYS A 57 -18.08 23.57 -2.00
CA LYS A 57 -16.73 23.78 -2.55
C LYS A 57 -16.25 22.53 -3.29
N TYR A 58 -15.07 22.63 -3.91
CA TYR A 58 -14.48 21.56 -4.71
C TYR A 58 -13.06 21.31 -4.24
N ILE A 59 -12.72 20.04 -4.02
CA ILE A 59 -11.35 19.59 -3.81
C ILE A 59 -10.69 19.50 -5.18
N ASP A 60 -9.52 20.11 -5.37
CA ASP A 60 -8.86 20.11 -6.68
C ASP A 60 -8.55 18.67 -7.15
N LEU A 61 -7.78 17.92 -6.35
CA LEU A 61 -7.57 16.48 -6.58
C LEU A 61 -7.70 15.69 -5.28
N LEU A 62 -8.35 14.53 -5.37
CA LEU A 62 -8.39 13.51 -4.33
C LEU A 62 -7.63 12.29 -4.84
N ALA A 63 -6.59 11.89 -4.11
CA ALA A 63 -5.77 10.74 -4.45
C ALA A 63 -5.75 9.71 -3.31
N MET A 64 -5.18 8.54 -3.61
CA MET A 64 -5.03 7.42 -2.68
C MET A 64 -3.59 6.88 -2.76
N ASP A 65 -3.03 6.47 -1.62
CA ASP A 65 -1.74 5.77 -1.55
C ASP A 65 -1.90 4.23 -1.57
N ALA A 66 -0.79 3.50 -1.59
CA ALA A 66 -0.78 2.03 -1.58
C ALA A 66 -1.39 1.43 -0.31
N GLU A 67 -1.45 2.20 0.78
CA GLU A 67 -2.09 1.82 2.03
C GLU A 67 -3.60 2.09 2.02
N GLY A 68 -4.16 2.70 0.97
CA GLY A 68 -5.58 3.02 0.88
C GLY A 68 -5.97 4.30 1.64
N ASN A 69 -5.01 5.11 2.08
CA ASN A 69 -5.26 6.39 2.73
C ASN A 69 -5.54 7.49 1.70
N LEU A 70 -6.41 8.42 2.06
CA LEU A 70 -6.76 9.51 1.15
C LEU A 70 -5.79 10.69 1.27
N ASN A 71 -5.47 11.26 0.12
CA ASN A 71 -4.60 12.41 -0.04
C ASN A 71 -5.41 13.54 -0.69
N VAL A 72 -5.71 14.58 0.09
CA VAL A 72 -6.37 15.81 -0.39
C VAL A 72 -5.29 16.73 -0.93
N LEU A 73 -5.27 16.95 -2.24
CA LEU A 73 -4.32 17.85 -2.89
C LEU A 73 -5.05 19.15 -3.20
N GLU A 74 -4.64 20.23 -2.54
CA GLU A 74 -5.23 21.55 -2.72
C GLU A 74 -4.23 22.50 -3.38
N LEU A 75 -4.58 23.03 -4.55
CA LEU A 75 -3.74 23.94 -5.29
C LEU A 75 -4.04 25.39 -4.85
N LYS A 76 -2.99 26.17 -4.65
CA LYS A 76 -3.06 27.53 -4.11
C LYS A 76 -3.56 28.58 -5.13
N ARG A 77 -4.75 28.39 -5.71
CA ARG A 77 -5.26 29.29 -6.76
C ARG A 77 -5.77 30.63 -6.27
N ASP A 78 -5.09 31.73 -6.61
CA ASP A 78 -5.49 33.12 -6.30
C ASP A 78 -5.89 33.32 -4.82
N LYS A 79 -5.39 32.45 -3.93
CA LYS A 79 -5.83 32.32 -2.53
C LYS A 79 -4.77 32.86 -1.59
N THR A 80 -5.22 33.49 -0.50
CA THR A 80 -4.29 33.84 0.56
C THR A 80 -3.78 32.57 1.27
N PRO A 81 -2.61 32.64 1.92
CA PRO A 81 -2.06 31.54 2.73
C PRO A 81 -3.03 30.94 3.72
N ARG A 82 -3.94 31.77 4.26
CA ARG A 82 -4.93 31.35 5.24
C ARG A 82 -6.08 30.61 4.58
N ASP A 83 -6.50 31.05 3.40
CA ASP A 83 -7.63 30.45 2.68
C ASP A 83 -7.31 29.05 2.19
N VAL A 84 -6.11 28.84 1.65
CA VAL A 84 -5.69 27.51 1.15
C VAL A 84 -5.59 26.49 2.29
N VAL A 85 -5.00 26.89 3.44
CA VAL A 85 -4.90 26.01 4.61
C VAL A 85 -6.29 25.76 5.21
N ALA A 86 -7.12 26.79 5.33
CA ALA A 86 -8.48 26.63 5.85
C ALA A 86 -9.31 25.69 4.96
N GLN A 87 -9.15 25.78 3.64
CA GLN A 87 -9.82 24.87 2.69
C GLN A 87 -9.32 23.44 2.81
N ALA A 88 -8.00 23.23 2.86
CA ALA A 88 -7.44 21.89 3.07
C ALA A 88 -7.97 21.24 4.36
N LEU A 89 -8.08 22.01 5.45
CA LEU A 89 -8.65 21.53 6.72
C LEU A 89 -10.16 21.25 6.64
N ASP A 90 -10.92 22.13 5.99
CA ASP A 90 -12.36 21.96 5.76
C ASP A 90 -12.63 20.68 4.95
N TYR A 91 -11.87 20.48 3.88
CA TYR A 91 -11.94 19.27 3.05
C TYR A 91 -11.53 18.04 3.84
N GLY A 92 -10.44 18.11 4.59
CA GLY A 92 -10.04 17.01 5.45
C GLY A 92 -11.10 16.59 6.47
N SER A 93 -11.84 17.56 7.01
CA SER A 93 -12.93 17.27 7.95
C SER A 93 -14.04 16.42 7.33
N TRP A 94 -14.35 16.61 6.04
CA TRP A 94 -15.33 15.81 5.32
C TRP A 94 -14.72 14.51 4.80
N VAL A 95 -13.55 14.57 4.16
CA VAL A 95 -12.89 13.40 3.57
C VAL A 95 -12.61 12.33 4.61
N SER A 96 -12.23 12.71 5.84
CA SER A 96 -12.04 11.77 6.95
C SER A 96 -13.30 11.00 7.39
N THR A 97 -14.49 11.41 6.93
CA THR A 97 -15.76 10.73 7.23
C THR A 97 -16.22 9.79 6.12
N LEU A 98 -15.57 9.81 4.95
CA LEU A 98 -15.96 8.99 3.82
C LEU A 98 -15.80 7.51 4.13
N THR A 99 -16.88 6.76 3.91
CA THR A 99 -16.91 5.31 3.98
C THR A 99 -16.27 4.68 2.75
N ARG A 100 -15.93 3.38 2.83
CA ARG A 100 -15.41 2.62 1.68
C ARG A 100 -16.30 2.76 0.45
N ASP A 101 -17.62 2.61 0.60
CA ASP A 101 -18.57 2.68 -0.51
C ASP A 101 -18.60 4.08 -1.15
N GLU A 102 -18.51 5.14 -0.35
CA GLU A 102 -18.43 6.51 -0.86
C GLU A 102 -17.11 6.77 -1.60
N VAL A 103 -15.99 6.28 -1.08
CA VAL A 103 -14.68 6.36 -1.74
C VAL A 103 -14.68 5.63 -3.08
N LEU A 104 -15.21 4.40 -3.11
CA LEU A 104 -15.38 3.64 -4.34
C LEU A 104 -16.33 4.34 -5.32
N GLY A 105 -17.38 4.99 -4.82
CA GLY A 105 -18.29 5.80 -5.62
C GLY A 105 -17.60 7.00 -6.29
N ILE A 106 -16.73 7.70 -5.56
CA ILE A 106 -15.91 8.79 -6.12
C ILE A 106 -14.94 8.25 -7.16
N ALA A 107 -14.18 7.19 -6.82
CA ALA A 107 -13.18 6.59 -7.68
C ALA A 107 -13.77 6.09 -9.01
N ASN A 108 -14.83 5.29 -8.95
CA ASN A 108 -15.45 4.72 -10.16
C ASN A 108 -16.20 5.76 -11.01
N ALA A 109 -16.48 6.96 -10.48
CA ALA A 109 -17.00 8.07 -11.26
C ALA A 109 -15.91 8.84 -12.02
N HIS A 110 -14.65 8.68 -11.63
CA HIS A 110 -13.50 9.39 -12.20
C HIS A 110 -12.63 8.49 -13.09
N LEU A 111 -12.42 7.24 -12.70
CA LEU A 111 -11.53 6.29 -13.38
C LEU A 111 -12.21 5.68 -14.62
N ASP A 112 -11.42 5.44 -15.67
CA ASP A 112 -11.87 4.76 -16.90
C ASP A 112 -12.01 3.23 -16.75
N GLN A 113 -11.64 2.70 -15.58
CA GLN A 113 -11.69 1.28 -15.23
C GLN A 113 -12.07 1.11 -13.76
N PRO A 114 -12.49 -0.11 -13.34
CA PRO A 114 -12.81 -0.37 -11.94
C PRO A 114 -11.66 -0.01 -11.01
N PHE A 115 -11.99 0.56 -9.85
CA PHE A 115 -11.02 0.98 -8.83
C PHE A 115 -9.97 -0.09 -8.53
N GLU A 116 -10.37 -1.34 -8.35
CA GLU A 116 -9.47 -2.45 -8.03
C GLU A 116 -8.39 -2.66 -9.11
N ALA A 117 -8.76 -2.55 -10.39
CA ALA A 117 -7.84 -2.70 -11.51
C ALA A 117 -6.87 -1.51 -11.59
N ALA A 118 -7.37 -0.29 -11.41
CA ALA A 118 -6.53 0.91 -11.38
C ALA A 118 -5.55 0.92 -10.21
N PHE A 119 -6.01 0.48 -9.03
CA PHE A 119 -5.17 0.36 -7.85
C PHE A 119 -4.03 -0.64 -8.09
N GLU A 120 -4.35 -1.80 -8.66
CA GLU A 120 -3.38 -2.82 -9.03
C GLU A 120 -2.35 -2.37 -10.06
N GLU A 121 -2.78 -1.60 -11.05
CA GLU A 121 -1.91 -1.09 -12.10
C GLU A 121 -0.86 -0.12 -11.53
N ILE A 122 -1.28 0.74 -10.60
CA ILE A 122 -0.39 1.74 -9.99
C ILE A 122 0.51 1.13 -8.91
N PHE A 123 -0.03 0.26 -8.05
CA PHE A 123 0.68 -0.21 -6.85
C PHE A 123 1.21 -1.64 -6.95
N GLY A 124 0.79 -2.41 -7.95
CA GLY A 124 1.18 -3.82 -8.11
C GLY A 124 0.54 -4.78 -7.08
N GLU A 125 -0.23 -4.26 -6.13
CA GLU A 125 -0.97 -5.03 -5.11
C GLU A 125 -2.47 -4.70 -5.15
N THR A 126 -3.29 -5.59 -4.58
CA THR A 126 -4.74 -5.35 -4.45
C THR A 126 -5.02 -4.28 -3.39
N PRO A 127 -6.12 -3.51 -3.50
CA PRO A 127 -6.48 -2.54 -2.49
C PRO A 127 -6.75 -3.21 -1.13
N PRO A 128 -6.41 -2.53 -0.01
CA PRO A 128 -6.72 -3.04 1.32
C PRO A 128 -8.23 -3.00 1.61
N ASP A 129 -8.67 -3.86 2.53
CA ASP A 129 -10.09 -3.93 2.91
C ASP A 129 -10.62 -2.66 3.59
N GLU A 130 -9.75 -2.01 4.37
CA GLU A 130 -10.03 -0.74 5.02
C GLU A 130 -9.39 0.38 4.18
N LEU A 131 -10.23 1.22 3.61
CA LEU A 131 -9.84 2.44 2.92
C LEU A 131 -10.06 3.64 3.86
N ASN A 132 -9.32 4.72 3.63
CA ASN A 132 -9.47 5.99 4.34
C ASN A 132 -9.26 5.87 5.87
N ALA A 133 -8.32 5.02 6.28
CA ALA A 133 -7.94 4.86 7.68
C ALA A 133 -7.14 6.06 8.22
N ASP A 134 -6.36 6.68 7.34
CA ASP A 134 -5.66 7.95 7.58
C ASP A 134 -5.87 8.91 6.39
N LEU A 135 -5.51 10.16 6.63
CA LEU A 135 -5.71 11.27 5.70
C LEU A 135 -4.45 12.14 5.65
N ARG A 136 -4.01 12.48 4.45
CA ARG A 136 -2.98 13.48 4.22
C ARG A 136 -3.57 14.69 3.51
N LEU A 137 -3.15 15.88 3.93
CA LEU A 137 -3.49 17.16 3.34
C LEU A 137 -2.24 17.75 2.70
N THR A 138 -2.23 17.90 1.39
CA THR A 138 -1.06 18.44 0.67
C THR A 138 -1.45 19.74 0.00
N VAL A 139 -0.84 20.84 0.47
CA VAL A 139 -0.94 22.14 -0.20
C VAL A 139 0.08 22.17 -1.32
N VAL A 140 -0.39 22.31 -2.55
CA VAL A 140 0.43 22.42 -3.76
C VAL A 140 0.54 23.89 -4.16
N ALA A 141 1.76 24.41 -4.25
CA ALA A 141 1.99 25.79 -4.65
C ALA A 141 3.23 25.93 -5.55
N THR A 142 3.38 27.07 -6.20
CA THR A 142 4.60 27.42 -6.96
C THR A 142 5.69 28.00 -6.07
N GLU A 143 5.26 28.71 -5.04
CA GLU A 143 6.09 29.28 -4.00
C GLU A 143 5.34 29.24 -2.66
N LEU A 144 6.10 29.18 -1.57
CA LEU A 144 5.56 29.37 -0.24
C LEU A 144 6.02 30.68 0.34
N ASP A 145 5.07 31.55 0.63
CA ASP A 145 5.35 32.70 1.48
C ASP A 145 5.55 32.25 2.94
N SER A 146 6.29 33.08 3.67
CA SER A 146 6.58 32.87 5.10
C SER A 146 5.35 32.65 5.98
N SER A 147 4.15 33.11 5.59
CA SER A 147 2.94 32.88 6.37
C SER A 147 2.40 31.46 6.17
N SER A 148 2.37 30.95 4.93
CA SER A 148 2.01 29.57 4.65
C SER A 148 2.97 28.59 5.35
N GLU A 149 4.28 28.84 5.29
CA GLU A 149 5.30 27.99 5.96
C GLU A 149 5.05 27.92 7.46
N ARG A 150 4.86 29.09 8.09
CA ARG A 150 4.63 29.20 9.53
C ARG A 150 3.34 28.50 9.96
N ILE A 151 2.25 28.62 9.18
CA ILE A 151 0.97 28.00 9.51
C ILE A 151 1.05 26.47 9.36
N VAL A 152 1.56 25.97 8.22
CA VAL A 152 1.69 24.53 7.98
C VAL A 152 2.63 23.90 9.01
N SER A 153 3.78 24.51 9.28
CA SER A 153 4.72 24.01 10.29
C SER A 153 4.11 23.98 11.69
N TYR A 154 3.35 25.02 12.06
CA TYR A 154 2.63 25.03 13.34
C TYR A 154 1.62 23.88 13.42
N LEU A 155 0.78 23.68 12.41
CA LEU A 155 -0.21 22.61 12.38
C LEU A 155 0.46 21.22 12.46
N ARG A 156 1.56 21.01 11.73
CA ARG A 156 2.37 19.78 11.80
C ARG A 156 2.91 19.51 13.19
N ALA A 157 3.35 20.54 13.93
CA ALA A 157 3.83 20.38 15.31
C ALA A 157 2.73 19.89 16.26
N PHE A 158 1.45 20.17 15.96
CA PHE A 158 0.28 19.58 16.65
C PHE A 158 -0.17 18.25 16.04
N GLY A 159 0.63 17.70 15.13
CA GLY A 159 0.50 16.46 14.39
C GLY A 159 -0.38 16.55 13.14
N VAL A 160 -1.05 17.68 12.85
CA VAL A 160 -2.05 17.72 11.75
C VAL A 160 -1.37 17.22 10.47
N PRO A 161 -1.94 16.25 9.74
CA PRO A 161 -1.27 15.57 8.64
C PRO A 161 -1.27 16.45 7.38
N ILE A 162 -0.87 17.71 7.53
CA ILE A 162 -0.77 18.70 6.49
C ILE A 162 0.68 18.92 6.11
N ASN A 163 1.00 18.88 4.83
CA ASN A 163 2.30 19.26 4.31
C ASN A 163 2.12 20.19 3.11
N ALA A 164 3.22 20.73 2.63
CA ALA A 164 3.21 21.59 1.47
C ALA A 164 4.35 21.22 0.51
N VAL A 165 4.02 21.19 -0.77
CA VAL A 165 4.93 20.89 -1.88
C VAL A 165 4.99 22.10 -2.81
N PHE A 166 6.21 22.43 -3.25
CA PHE A 166 6.46 23.57 -4.12
C PHE A 166 7.04 23.12 -5.44
N PHE A 167 6.45 23.63 -6.50
CA PHE A 167 6.89 23.38 -7.86
C PHE A 167 7.52 24.63 -8.48
N SER A 168 8.80 24.55 -8.81
CA SER A 168 9.49 25.60 -9.56
C SER A 168 9.54 25.25 -11.04
N PHE A 169 9.18 26.22 -11.87
CA PHE A 169 9.24 26.10 -13.32
C PHE A 169 10.49 26.81 -13.82
N LEU A 170 11.25 26.10 -14.63
CA LEU A 170 12.51 26.58 -15.19
C LEU A 170 12.46 26.41 -16.70
N GLU A 171 12.96 27.38 -17.44
CA GLU A 171 13.01 27.34 -18.90
C GLU A 171 14.42 27.63 -19.40
N ASP A 172 14.83 26.89 -20.41
CA ASP A 172 16.11 27.08 -21.08
C ASP A 172 16.04 26.52 -22.50
N GLU A 173 16.37 27.36 -23.48
CA GLU A 173 16.41 27.00 -24.91
C GLU A 173 15.15 26.26 -25.42
N GLY A 174 13.97 26.71 -24.99
CA GLY A 174 12.68 26.13 -25.36
C GLY A 174 12.33 24.80 -24.67
N ARG A 175 13.18 24.33 -23.74
CA ARG A 175 12.89 23.21 -22.84
C ARG A 175 12.33 23.73 -21.54
N ARG A 176 11.30 23.05 -21.04
CA ARG A 176 10.64 23.35 -19.77
C ARG A 176 11.00 22.26 -18.76
N TYR A 177 11.31 22.69 -17.56
CA TYR A 177 11.69 21.83 -16.46
C TYR A 177 10.79 22.11 -15.27
N LEU A 178 10.45 21.04 -14.55
CA LEU A 178 9.69 21.07 -13.33
C LEU A 178 10.57 20.57 -12.20
N ALA A 179 10.73 21.37 -11.15
CA ALA A 179 11.45 20.99 -9.94
C ALA A 179 10.51 20.95 -8.75
N ARG A 180 10.67 19.97 -7.87
CA ARG A 180 9.90 19.80 -6.63
C ARG A 180 10.77 20.09 -5.41
N SER A 181 10.20 20.78 -4.42
CA SER A 181 10.70 20.77 -3.04
C SER A 181 9.55 20.56 -2.04
N TRP A 182 9.85 19.96 -0.88
CA TRP A 182 8.90 19.78 0.21
C TRP A 182 9.24 20.75 1.35
N LEU A 183 8.21 21.27 2.05
CA LEU A 183 8.43 22.06 3.27
C LEU A 183 9.13 21.24 4.36
N ALA A 184 8.75 19.96 4.47
CA ALA A 184 9.37 19.02 5.35
C ALA A 184 9.29 17.61 4.75
N THR A 185 10.32 16.81 5.01
CA THR A 185 10.32 15.39 4.65
C THR A 185 9.24 14.65 5.44
N ILE A 186 8.63 13.64 4.82
CA ILE A 186 7.48 12.89 5.38
C ILE A 186 7.83 12.27 6.75
N ASP A 187 9.10 11.88 6.95
CA ASP A 187 9.62 11.31 8.20
C ASP A 187 9.89 12.34 9.30
N ASP A 188 9.85 13.63 8.99
CA ASP A 188 10.19 14.71 9.94
C ASP A 188 8.98 15.09 10.80
N SER A 189 8.21 14.08 11.20
CA SER A 189 7.14 14.15 12.19
C SER A 189 7.75 14.28 13.59
N GLY A 190 8.57 15.31 13.78
CA GLY A 190 9.09 15.73 15.08
C GLY A 190 7.96 16.23 15.97
N ALA A 191 7.17 15.29 16.51
CA ALA A 191 6.16 15.56 17.52
C ALA A 191 6.84 15.84 18.88
N THR A 192 7.54 16.97 18.98
CA THR A 192 7.88 17.57 20.27
C THR A 192 6.77 18.54 20.65
N ILE A 193 5.83 18.06 21.47
CA ILE A 193 5.06 18.75 22.52
C ILE A 193 3.68 18.06 22.64
N GLY A 194 3.50 17.32 23.74
CA GLY A 194 2.20 16.93 24.25
C GLY A 194 1.50 15.81 23.48
N ALA A 195 1.76 14.57 23.89
CA ALA A 195 0.98 13.40 23.50
C ALA A 195 -0.50 13.54 23.92
N SER A 196 -1.31 14.24 23.12
CA SER A 196 -2.74 13.98 23.10
C SER A 196 -2.94 12.79 22.16
N LYS A 197 -3.33 11.65 22.74
CA LYS A 197 -3.76 10.43 22.03
C LYS A 197 -4.66 10.80 20.87
N ARG A 198 -4.09 10.86 19.67
CA ARG A 198 -4.87 10.82 18.45
C ARG A 198 -5.44 9.43 18.39
N ARG A 199 -6.75 9.35 18.26
CA ARG A 199 -7.39 8.18 17.66
C ARG A 199 -6.89 8.14 16.21
N SER A 200 -5.71 7.55 15.99
CA SER A 200 -5.37 7.07 14.67
C SER A 200 -6.42 6.02 14.30
N GLY A 201 -6.74 5.90 13.01
CA GLY A 201 -7.46 4.75 12.50
C GLY A 201 -6.87 3.45 13.07
N LYS A 202 -7.72 2.44 13.23
CA LYS A 202 -7.44 1.16 13.92
C LYS A 202 -6.40 0.26 13.23
N ARG A 203 -5.53 0.82 12.37
CA ARG A 203 -4.57 0.04 11.60
C ARG A 203 -3.21 0.12 12.25
N ALA A 204 -2.80 -1.00 12.83
CA ALA A 204 -1.46 -1.15 13.35
C ALA A 204 -0.39 -1.01 12.24
N GLU A 205 0.78 -0.51 12.61
CA GLU A 205 1.91 -0.35 11.70
C GLU A 205 2.36 -1.71 11.14
N TRP A 206 2.95 -1.68 9.95
CA TRP A 206 3.45 -2.89 9.32
C TRP A 206 4.83 -3.23 9.89
N ASN A 207 4.99 -4.44 10.41
CA ASN A 207 6.26 -4.89 10.96
C ASN A 207 7.26 -5.40 9.90
N GLN A 208 6.96 -5.21 8.61
CA GLN A 208 7.80 -5.60 7.47
C GLN A 208 8.05 -7.11 7.33
N ARG A 209 7.37 -7.96 8.12
CA ARG A 209 7.70 -9.39 8.24
C ARG A 209 6.51 -10.33 8.10
N ASP A 210 5.36 -10.02 8.70
CA ASP A 210 4.29 -10.99 8.97
C ASP A 210 3.13 -11.02 7.97
N TRP A 211 3.07 -12.02 7.11
CA TRP A 211 2.00 -12.14 6.12
C TRP A 211 0.89 -13.04 6.65
N PHE A 212 -0.37 -12.63 6.45
CA PHE A 212 -1.53 -13.50 6.57
C PHE A 212 -1.66 -14.30 5.29
N ILE A 213 -1.88 -15.61 5.39
CA ILE A 213 -2.19 -16.49 4.25
C ILE A 213 -3.53 -17.19 4.49
N SER A 214 -4.46 -17.06 3.55
CA SER A 214 -5.72 -17.83 3.54
C SER A 214 -5.54 -19.11 2.72
N PHE A 215 -5.52 -20.26 3.38
CA PHE A 215 -5.37 -21.58 2.75
C PHE A 215 -6.74 -22.27 2.63
N GLY A 216 -7.24 -22.40 1.40
CA GLY A 216 -8.54 -22.99 1.10
C GLY A 216 -8.50 -24.51 1.09
N ASP A 217 -8.59 -25.12 2.28
CA ASP A 217 -8.67 -26.58 2.45
C ASP A 217 -10.09 -27.08 2.10
N GLU A 218 -10.25 -27.65 0.90
CA GLU A 218 -11.55 -28.02 0.32
C GLU A 218 -11.57 -29.46 -0.21
N VAL A 219 -12.72 -30.12 -0.09
CA VAL A 219 -12.88 -31.50 -0.56
C VAL A 219 -12.79 -31.54 -2.08
N GLY A 220 -11.80 -32.27 -2.60
CA GLY A 220 -11.55 -32.39 -4.04
C GLY A 220 -10.70 -31.27 -4.65
N GLY A 221 -10.26 -30.30 -3.83
CA GLY A 221 -9.33 -29.24 -4.21
C GLY A 221 -8.03 -29.32 -3.42
N ARG A 222 -7.50 -28.16 -3.00
CA ARG A 222 -6.31 -28.06 -2.13
C ARG A 222 -6.52 -28.78 -0.81
N SER A 223 -5.47 -29.46 -0.33
CA SER A 223 -5.44 -30.13 0.97
C SER A 223 -4.40 -29.54 1.91
N TRP A 224 -4.81 -29.20 3.13
CA TRP A 224 -3.86 -28.78 4.17
C TRP A 224 -2.91 -29.90 4.59
N ILE A 225 -3.33 -31.17 4.48
CA ILE A 225 -2.46 -32.32 4.80
C ILE A 225 -1.20 -32.30 3.94
N ASP A 226 -1.33 -31.93 2.66
CA ASP A 226 -0.18 -31.80 1.76
C ASP A 226 0.68 -30.58 2.10
N GLY A 227 0.06 -29.43 2.38
CA GLY A 227 0.78 -28.21 2.79
C GLY A 227 1.59 -28.41 4.06
N LEU A 228 1.01 -29.12 5.04
CA LEU A 228 1.67 -29.52 6.28
C LEU A 228 2.83 -30.48 6.00
N LYS A 229 2.59 -31.53 5.21
CA LYS A 229 3.57 -32.60 4.95
C LYS A 229 4.77 -32.13 4.13
N TYR A 230 4.53 -31.34 3.08
CA TYR A 230 5.55 -30.97 2.11
C TYR A 230 6.07 -29.55 2.26
N GLY A 231 5.54 -28.76 3.20
CA GLY A 231 6.05 -27.42 3.47
C GLY A 231 5.71 -26.42 2.38
N PHE A 232 4.42 -26.12 2.19
CA PHE A 232 4.02 -25.08 1.24
C PHE A 232 2.67 -24.45 1.58
N VAL A 233 2.44 -23.26 1.00
CA VAL A 233 1.11 -22.65 0.88
C VAL A 233 0.76 -22.48 -0.59
N SER A 234 -0.54 -22.50 -0.91
CA SER A 234 -0.98 -22.33 -2.29
C SER A 234 -2.35 -21.66 -2.41
N ALA A 235 -2.55 -20.99 -3.54
CA ALA A 235 -3.81 -20.39 -3.95
C ALA A 235 -3.91 -20.34 -5.48
N GLY A 236 -5.13 -20.47 -6.00
CA GLY A 236 -5.40 -20.50 -7.44
C GLY A 236 -6.89 -20.60 -7.71
N GLY A 237 -7.25 -20.89 -8.97
CA GLY A 237 -8.61 -21.13 -9.43
C GLY A 237 -9.38 -19.88 -9.85
N ASP A 238 -8.89 -18.69 -9.51
CA ASP A 238 -9.41 -17.40 -9.96
C ASP A 238 -8.30 -16.34 -9.93
N PRO A 239 -8.26 -15.38 -10.89
CA PRO A 239 -7.31 -14.27 -10.88
C PRO A 239 -7.17 -13.58 -9.51
N TRP A 240 -8.29 -13.42 -8.79
CA TRP A 240 -8.33 -12.79 -7.46
C TRP A 240 -7.45 -13.52 -6.43
N TYR A 241 -7.48 -14.86 -6.42
CA TYR A 241 -6.72 -15.67 -5.46
C TYR A 241 -5.26 -15.85 -5.87
N SER A 242 -5.00 -16.02 -7.16
CA SER A 242 -3.65 -16.24 -7.70
C SER A 242 -2.75 -15.01 -7.56
N ARG A 243 -3.33 -13.79 -7.61
CA ARG A 243 -2.54 -12.55 -7.62
C ARG A 243 -1.97 -12.18 -6.25
N THR A 244 -2.77 -12.25 -5.19
CA THR A 244 -2.32 -11.80 -3.86
C THR A 244 -1.25 -12.71 -3.28
N LEU A 245 -1.29 -14.03 -3.53
CA LEU A 245 -0.21 -14.93 -3.10
C LEU A 245 1.14 -14.59 -3.74
N ARG A 246 1.16 -14.17 -5.02
CA ARG A 246 2.39 -13.85 -5.76
C ARG A 246 3.15 -12.65 -5.22
N THR A 247 2.53 -11.80 -4.40
CA THR A 247 3.19 -10.62 -3.82
C THR A 247 3.98 -10.94 -2.54
N VAL A 248 3.84 -12.15 -1.99
CA VAL A 248 4.54 -12.54 -0.77
C VAL A 248 6.04 -12.74 -1.06
N PRO A 249 6.94 -11.96 -0.45
CA PRO A 249 8.37 -12.03 -0.75
C PRO A 249 9.02 -13.28 -0.14
N VAL A 250 10.20 -13.63 -0.67
CA VAL A 250 11.08 -14.64 -0.07
C VAL A 250 11.58 -14.16 1.30
N GLY A 251 11.61 -15.05 2.28
CA GLY A 251 11.99 -14.72 3.66
C GLY A 251 10.87 -14.13 4.51
N ALA A 252 9.66 -13.96 3.96
CA ALA A 252 8.48 -13.53 4.71
C ALA A 252 8.07 -14.56 5.77
N ARG A 253 7.62 -14.09 6.95
CA ARG A 253 6.96 -14.95 7.92
C ARG A 253 5.49 -15.05 7.58
N VAL A 254 5.04 -16.24 7.19
CA VAL A 254 3.65 -16.50 6.82
C VAL A 254 2.87 -17.11 7.99
N ASN A 255 1.68 -16.58 8.24
CA ASN A 255 0.74 -16.99 9.27
C ASN A 255 -0.49 -17.57 8.55
N VAL A 256 -0.60 -18.90 8.54
CA VAL A 256 -1.52 -19.63 7.67
C VAL A 256 -2.83 -19.88 8.39
N HIS A 257 -3.92 -19.46 7.77
CA HIS A 257 -5.28 -19.57 8.27
C HIS A 257 -6.16 -20.34 7.29
N ILE A 258 -6.88 -21.34 7.79
CA ILE A 258 -7.92 -22.04 7.03
C ILE A 258 -9.27 -21.39 7.32
N PRO A 259 -9.98 -20.88 6.30
CA PRO A 259 -11.32 -20.30 6.47
C PRO A 259 -12.24 -21.17 7.32
N LYS A 260 -12.94 -20.54 8.27
CA LYS A 260 -13.89 -21.17 9.22
C LYS A 260 -13.27 -22.18 10.20
N ARG A 261 -11.95 -22.38 10.18
CA ARG A 261 -11.24 -23.24 11.15
C ARG A 261 -10.32 -22.44 12.06
N GLY A 262 -9.42 -21.63 11.48
CA GLY A 262 -8.45 -20.84 12.25
C GLY A 262 -7.03 -20.97 11.71
N TYR A 263 -6.06 -20.49 12.48
CA TYR A 263 -4.65 -20.55 12.14
C TYR A 263 -4.06 -21.93 12.40
N VAL A 264 -3.30 -22.45 11.45
CA VAL A 264 -2.76 -23.82 11.46
C VAL A 264 -1.24 -23.88 11.38
N ALA A 265 -0.57 -22.81 10.99
CA ALA A 265 0.88 -22.79 10.92
C ALA A 265 1.46 -21.39 10.92
N VAL A 266 2.74 -21.32 11.31
CA VAL A 266 3.62 -20.19 11.06
C VAL A 266 4.92 -20.71 10.44
N GLY A 267 5.40 -20.07 9.39
CA GLY A 267 6.60 -20.49 8.68
C GLY A 267 7.30 -19.37 7.94
N ILE A 268 8.43 -19.68 7.31
CA ILE A 268 9.23 -18.74 6.50
C ILE A 268 9.21 -19.20 5.04
N THR A 269 8.91 -18.28 4.12
CA THR A 269 8.95 -18.57 2.68
C THR A 269 10.38 -18.79 2.21
N LEU A 270 10.61 -19.85 1.44
CA LEU A 270 11.92 -20.26 0.95
C LEU A 270 12.21 -19.83 -0.50
N GLY A 271 11.17 -19.44 -1.24
CA GLY A 271 11.25 -19.09 -2.64
C GLY A 271 10.02 -18.34 -3.11
N GLU A 272 10.10 -17.80 -4.32
CA GLU A 272 9.00 -17.06 -4.96
C GLU A 272 7.83 -18.00 -5.30
N ALA A 273 6.64 -17.43 -5.45
CA ALA A 273 5.48 -18.15 -5.92
C ALA A 273 5.73 -18.71 -7.33
N ARG A 274 5.50 -20.01 -7.53
CA ARG A 274 5.59 -20.69 -8.83
C ARG A 274 4.31 -21.47 -9.10
N ARG A 275 3.99 -21.65 -10.38
CA ARG A 275 2.92 -22.57 -10.79
C ARG A 275 3.16 -23.95 -10.20
N PHE A 276 2.10 -24.64 -9.80
CA PHE A 276 2.16 -25.98 -9.21
C PHE A 276 3.00 -26.97 -10.05
N ASP A 277 2.89 -26.90 -11.38
CA ASP A 277 3.64 -27.75 -12.32
C ASP A 277 5.17 -27.60 -12.20
N ASP A 278 5.64 -26.39 -11.87
CA ASP A 278 7.05 -26.03 -11.78
C ASP A 278 7.53 -25.88 -10.33
N ALA A 279 6.61 -26.01 -9.37
CA ALA A 279 6.88 -25.76 -7.97
C ALA A 279 7.80 -26.83 -7.38
N HIS A 280 8.83 -26.36 -6.69
CA HIS A 280 9.72 -27.19 -5.89
C HIS A 280 9.54 -26.82 -4.42
N VAL A 281 9.60 -27.83 -3.55
CA VAL A 281 9.47 -27.69 -2.09
C VAL A 281 10.63 -28.40 -1.41
N GLU A 282 10.98 -27.95 -0.20
CA GLU A 282 12.04 -28.55 0.61
C GLU A 282 11.45 -29.60 1.55
N VAL A 283 11.84 -30.86 1.36
CA VAL A 283 11.43 -31.98 2.20
C VAL A 283 12.70 -32.63 2.75
N GLU A 284 12.84 -32.67 4.08
CA GLU A 284 14.01 -33.24 4.75
C GLU A 284 15.36 -32.65 4.25
N GLY A 285 15.36 -31.35 3.91
CA GLY A 285 16.55 -30.64 3.41
C GLY A 285 16.88 -30.87 1.93
N GLN A 286 15.98 -31.51 1.17
CA GLN A 286 16.14 -31.71 -0.27
C GLN A 286 15.00 -31.04 -1.05
N TRP A 287 15.37 -30.35 -2.13
CA TRP A 287 14.41 -29.76 -3.06
C TRP A 287 13.84 -30.82 -3.99
N VAL A 288 12.52 -31.01 -3.94
CA VAL A 288 11.78 -31.98 -4.76
C VAL A 288 10.67 -31.28 -5.53
N ALA A 289 10.36 -31.79 -6.73
CA ALA A 289 9.23 -31.30 -7.51
C ALA A 289 7.92 -31.70 -6.83
N LEU A 290 7.07 -30.73 -6.51
CA LEU A 290 5.83 -30.95 -5.76
C LEU A 290 4.83 -31.80 -6.56
N ALA A 291 4.66 -31.51 -7.86
CA ALA A 291 3.75 -32.23 -8.75
C ALA A 291 4.05 -33.73 -8.90
N LYS A 292 5.23 -34.20 -8.47
CA LYS A 292 5.63 -35.62 -8.50
C LYS A 292 5.43 -36.33 -7.17
N GLN A 293 4.96 -35.63 -6.14
CA GLN A 293 4.75 -36.21 -4.81
C GLN A 293 3.38 -36.88 -4.69
N PRO A 294 3.21 -37.84 -3.75
CA PRO A 294 1.90 -38.37 -3.43
C PRO A 294 1.09 -37.31 -2.65
N LEU A 295 0.17 -36.64 -3.35
CA LEU A 295 -0.69 -35.57 -2.84
C LEU A 295 -2.11 -36.11 -2.58
N ALA A 296 -2.74 -35.61 -1.52
CA ALA A 296 -4.13 -35.87 -1.19
C ALA A 296 -5.11 -34.92 -1.91
N GLY A 297 -4.66 -33.70 -2.20
CA GLY A 297 -5.42 -32.68 -2.91
C GLY A 297 -5.26 -32.74 -4.43
N ASN A 298 -6.06 -31.94 -5.12
CA ASN A 298 -5.92 -31.64 -6.53
C ASN A 298 -5.59 -30.14 -6.70
N TYR A 299 -4.52 -29.87 -7.43
CA TYR A 299 -3.95 -28.53 -7.63
C TYR A 299 -4.05 -28.09 -9.10
N HIS A 300 -4.80 -28.84 -9.92
CA HIS A 300 -5.14 -28.47 -11.29
C HIS A 300 -6.59 -27.97 -11.34
N HIS A 301 -6.78 -26.81 -11.96
CA HIS A 301 -8.07 -26.18 -12.16
C HIS A 301 -8.64 -26.55 -13.53
N ALA A 302 -9.77 -27.24 -13.55
CA ALA A 302 -10.37 -27.73 -14.79
C ALA A 302 -10.81 -26.58 -15.71
N THR A 303 -10.29 -26.55 -16.93
CA THR A 303 -10.74 -25.66 -18.01
C THR A 303 -11.49 -26.44 -19.09
N ALA A 304 -12.56 -25.84 -19.64
CA ALA A 304 -13.27 -26.41 -20.79
C ALA A 304 -12.47 -26.28 -22.11
N THR A 305 -11.39 -25.50 -22.12
CA THR A 305 -10.66 -25.08 -23.32
C THR A 305 -9.16 -24.93 -23.03
N GLY A 306 -8.37 -25.99 -23.25
CA GLY A 306 -6.89 -25.91 -23.29
C GLY A 306 -6.20 -25.76 -21.93
N PRO A 307 -4.85 -25.65 -21.89
CA PRO A 307 -4.08 -25.59 -20.65
C PRO A 307 -4.44 -24.37 -19.79
N GLU A 308 -4.27 -24.51 -18.46
CA GLU A 308 -4.52 -23.44 -17.49
C GLU A 308 -3.65 -22.22 -17.77
N GLY A 309 -4.29 -21.07 -18.00
CA GLY A 309 -3.62 -19.78 -18.05
C GLY A 309 -3.12 -19.36 -16.66
N ASP A 310 -2.11 -18.50 -16.62
CA ASP A 310 -1.45 -18.07 -15.37
C ASP A 310 -2.41 -17.45 -14.33
N ASP A 311 -3.52 -16.88 -14.78
CA ASP A 311 -4.49 -16.23 -13.91
C ASP A 311 -5.33 -17.22 -13.09
N ILE A 312 -5.57 -18.43 -13.62
CA ILE A 312 -6.38 -19.47 -12.96
C ILE A 312 -5.54 -20.62 -12.41
N ALA A 313 -4.26 -20.69 -12.78
CA ALA A 313 -3.35 -21.72 -12.31
C ALA A 313 -3.19 -21.69 -10.78
N GLU A 314 -2.83 -22.84 -10.22
CA GLU A 314 -2.46 -22.92 -8.81
C GLU A 314 -1.02 -22.43 -8.61
N TRP A 315 -0.84 -21.47 -7.72
CA TRP A 315 0.45 -20.91 -7.35
C TRP A 315 0.86 -21.42 -5.98
N VAL A 316 2.12 -21.83 -5.86
CA VAL A 316 2.70 -22.48 -4.70
C VAL A 316 3.91 -21.67 -4.22
N ILE A 317 3.98 -21.43 -2.91
CA ILE A 317 5.16 -20.90 -2.24
C ILE A 317 5.73 -21.98 -1.33
N PRO A 318 7.01 -22.38 -1.48
CA PRO A 318 7.64 -23.29 -0.54
C PRO A 318 7.87 -22.60 0.80
N VAL A 319 7.55 -23.29 1.90
CA VAL A 319 7.59 -22.75 3.26
C VAL A 319 8.27 -23.73 4.20
N ARG A 320 9.22 -23.22 4.99
CA ARG A 320 9.75 -23.95 6.14
C ARG A 320 8.93 -23.61 7.37
N TRP A 321 8.21 -24.59 7.91
CA TRP A 321 7.40 -24.40 9.11
C TRP A 321 8.27 -24.15 10.34
N ALA A 322 7.96 -23.08 11.07
CA ALA A 322 8.45 -22.89 12.43
C ALA A 322 7.63 -23.73 13.41
N ASP A 323 6.30 -23.73 13.22
CA ASP A 323 5.35 -24.61 13.87
C ASP A 323 4.13 -24.79 12.95
N ALA A 324 3.54 -25.98 12.93
CA ALA A 324 2.39 -26.32 12.10
C ALA A 324 1.62 -27.50 12.69
N VAL A 325 0.29 -27.41 12.67
CA VAL A 325 -0.62 -28.40 13.28
C VAL A 325 -1.64 -28.92 12.26
N PRO A 326 -2.23 -30.10 12.51
CA PRO A 326 -3.38 -30.57 11.74
C PRO A 326 -4.55 -29.59 11.81
N ALA A 327 -5.41 -29.54 10.79
CA ALA A 327 -6.52 -28.59 10.76
C ALA A 327 -7.56 -28.79 11.88
N SER A 328 -7.60 -29.98 12.51
CA SER A 328 -8.40 -30.25 13.72
C SER A 328 -7.91 -29.52 14.97
N GLU A 329 -6.66 -29.07 14.95
CA GLU A 329 -6.00 -28.34 16.04
C GLU A 329 -5.83 -26.85 15.69
N ALA A 330 -6.55 -26.36 14.66
CA ALA A 330 -6.51 -24.97 14.26
C ALA A 330 -6.83 -24.03 15.43
N PHE A 331 -5.99 -23.02 15.59
CA PHE A 331 -6.09 -22.04 16.65
C PHE A 331 -6.92 -20.83 16.23
N TRP A 332 -7.93 -20.51 17.02
CA TRP A 332 -8.76 -19.33 16.81
C TRP A 332 -9.31 -18.80 18.13
N GLU A 333 -9.22 -17.48 18.28
CA GLU A 333 -9.85 -16.74 19.37
C GLU A 333 -10.67 -15.58 18.80
N LYS A 334 -11.72 -15.19 19.53
CA LYS A 334 -12.55 -14.06 19.15
C LYS A 334 -11.70 -12.79 19.06
N GLY A 335 -11.73 -12.13 17.90
CA GLY A 335 -10.99 -10.90 17.64
C GLY A 335 -9.69 -11.11 16.85
N MET A 336 -9.33 -12.35 16.54
CA MET A 336 -8.24 -12.62 15.60
C MET A 336 -8.62 -12.18 14.19
N PHE A 337 -7.60 -11.76 13.43
CA PHE A 337 -7.73 -11.31 12.05
C PHE A 337 -7.95 -12.49 11.11
N ALA A 338 -8.81 -12.28 10.11
CA ALA A 338 -8.93 -13.14 8.94
C ALA A 338 -9.32 -12.27 7.75
N ASN A 339 -8.86 -12.67 6.55
CA ASN A 339 -9.11 -11.99 5.29
C ASN A 339 -9.63 -12.99 4.25
N GLN A 340 -10.36 -12.49 3.24
CA GLN A 340 -10.81 -13.29 2.09
C GLN A 340 -9.72 -13.44 1.01
N ASN A 341 -8.76 -12.52 0.96
CA ASN A 341 -7.60 -12.59 0.06
C ASN A 341 -6.70 -13.77 0.42
N SER A 342 -6.02 -14.33 -0.58
CA SER A 342 -5.12 -15.47 -0.35
C SER A 342 -3.86 -15.06 0.42
N ALA A 343 -3.41 -13.81 0.27
CA ALA A 343 -2.38 -13.23 1.12
C ALA A 343 -2.57 -11.73 1.36
N CYS A 344 -2.17 -11.23 2.54
CA CYS A 344 -2.02 -9.80 2.82
C CYS A 344 -1.09 -9.55 4.01
N LYS A 345 -0.70 -8.29 4.25
CA LYS A 345 0.09 -7.88 5.40
C LYS A 345 -0.70 -8.11 6.71
N LEU A 346 -0.21 -8.95 7.62
CA LEU A 346 -0.81 -9.18 8.95
C LEU A 346 -0.27 -8.14 9.94
N ARG A 347 -1.10 -7.17 10.29
CA ARG A 347 -0.70 -6.02 11.11
C ARG A 347 -1.22 -6.10 12.54
N GLN A 348 -2.24 -6.90 12.77
CA GLN A 348 -3.01 -6.86 14.00
C GLN A 348 -2.18 -7.44 15.16
N GLU A 349 -1.62 -6.57 16.00
CA GLU A 349 -0.82 -6.93 17.19
C GLU A 349 -1.50 -8.01 18.03
N PHE A 350 -2.80 -7.86 18.31
CA PHE A 350 -3.56 -8.87 19.04
C PHE A 350 -3.48 -10.26 18.38
N THR A 351 -3.54 -10.34 17.05
CA THR A 351 -3.42 -11.63 16.36
C THR A 351 -1.98 -12.13 16.42
N LEU A 352 -0.99 -11.27 16.17
CA LEU A 352 0.43 -11.62 16.21
C LEU A 352 0.87 -12.11 17.60
N ASP A 353 0.43 -11.48 18.68
CA ASP A 353 0.73 -11.89 20.06
C ASP A 353 0.17 -13.26 20.39
N ARG A 354 -1.09 -13.51 19.96
CA ARG A 354 -1.77 -14.80 20.17
C ARG A 354 -1.08 -15.92 19.38
N LEU A 355 -0.71 -15.65 18.13
CA LEU A 355 0.02 -16.60 17.30
C LEU A 355 1.42 -16.89 17.87
N SER A 356 2.15 -15.86 18.28
CA SER A 356 3.49 -16.02 18.86
C SER A 356 3.45 -16.83 20.16
N SER A 357 2.43 -16.60 21.00
CA SER A 357 2.20 -17.38 22.22
C SER A 357 1.82 -18.83 21.93
N HIS A 358 0.91 -19.07 20.98
CA HIS A 358 0.39 -20.40 20.65
C HIS A 358 1.46 -21.28 19.99
N PHE A 359 2.11 -20.75 18.95
CA PHE A 359 3.13 -21.45 18.15
C PHE A 359 4.55 -21.30 18.71
N ARG A 360 4.69 -20.75 19.93
CA ARG A 360 5.95 -20.61 20.68
C ARG A 360 7.09 -20.03 19.84
N LEU A 361 6.78 -19.00 19.06
CA LEU A 361 7.76 -18.34 18.21
C LEU A 361 8.78 -17.65 19.11
N LYS A 362 10.07 -17.94 18.91
CA LYS A 362 11.14 -17.16 19.53
C LYS A 362 11.29 -15.87 18.73
N ASP A 363 11.20 -14.73 19.39
CA ASP A 363 11.68 -13.48 18.80
C ASP A 363 13.20 -13.59 18.65
N HIS A 364 13.66 -13.76 17.42
CA HIS A 364 15.09 -13.65 17.12
C HIS A 364 15.41 -12.16 16.95
N ASP A 365 15.57 -11.46 18.08
CA ASP A 365 16.21 -10.15 18.21
C ASP A 365 17.38 -10.20 19.21
N ASP A 366 18.09 -11.33 19.25
CA ASP A 366 19.45 -11.39 19.79
C ASP A 366 20.42 -11.40 18.61
N VAL A 367 20.79 -10.19 18.16
CA VAL A 367 22.02 -9.98 17.38
C VAL A 367 23.15 -10.07 18.40
N ASP A 368 23.93 -11.16 18.32
CA ASP A 368 25.17 -11.33 19.08
C ASP A 368 26.08 -10.08 18.90
N GLU A 369 26.50 -9.52 20.04
CA GLU A 369 27.57 -8.52 20.18
C GLU A 369 28.94 -9.02 19.72
#